data_AF-A0A3C2BAG0-F1
#
_entry.id   AF-A0A3C2BAG0-F1
#
_cell.length_a   1.000
_cell.length_b   1.000
_cell.length_c   1.000
_cell.angle_alpha   90.00
_cell.angle_beta   90.00
_cell.angle_gamma   90.00
#
_symmetry.space_group_name_H-M   'P 1'
#
loop_
_entity.id
_entity.type
_entity.pdbx_description
1 polymer ?
#
loop_
_entity_poly.entity_id
_entity_poly.type
_entity_poly.pdbx_seq_one_letter_code
_entity_poly.pdbx_strand_id
1 'polypeptide(L)'
;MNKLNDERKKNLESALFEKGATKKFLSDINDVQELIFLINLLNERSDKNVGFNIQDSSESIYKHLIGKLSELSECFFIADASTGGLLIKDNYADLFTCRQFAEDAVKRYSDMGVKCSVFDSSEYKGNIFEYLYYLGIQYLMIDCTENTYSIAVKRNDILSNSKIRKSAECDIDNPSLRFSISNFYCSLNHKESFGIDDKKLNNLQNLMIYYTANAQYIVPSKRDSEDSSKLIMAKTVLENQGELLTVFTDKPEFDKSYSDEWEYIVLDLEHVLQSAVAGNCNGIVINPSGERLSLDRATIAHIIKTAKTMTFKA
;
A
#
# COMPACT_ATOMS: atom_id res chain seq x y z
N MET A 1 -24.92 6.23 2.35
CA MET A 1 -24.94 4.76 2.46
C MET A 1 -25.38 4.42 3.87
N ASN A 2 -26.51 3.72 4.03
CA ASN A 2 -27.03 3.31 5.33
C ASN A 2 -26.74 1.83 5.54
N LYS A 3 -26.56 1.41 6.81
CA LYS A 3 -26.43 -0.01 7.16
C LYS A 3 -27.50 -0.85 6.46
N LEU A 4 -27.10 -1.98 5.88
CA LEU A 4 -28.02 -2.86 5.15
C LEU A 4 -29.08 -3.42 6.11
N ASN A 5 -30.35 -3.10 5.87
CA ASN A 5 -31.45 -3.54 6.74
C ASN A 5 -31.89 -4.99 6.43
N ASP A 6 -32.57 -5.62 7.39
CA ASP A 6 -32.88 -7.05 7.30
C ASP A 6 -33.94 -7.39 6.24
N GLU A 7 -34.84 -6.47 5.92
CA GLU A 7 -35.80 -6.63 4.84
C GLU A 7 -35.08 -6.70 3.48
N ARG A 8 -34.13 -5.78 3.25
CA ARG A 8 -33.33 -5.75 2.03
C ARG A 8 -32.45 -7.00 1.91
N LYS A 9 -31.84 -7.47 3.01
CA LYS A 9 -31.08 -8.73 3.03
C LYS A 9 -31.93 -9.91 2.57
N LYS A 10 -33.13 -10.08 3.14
CA LYS A 10 -34.06 -11.16 2.77
C LYS A 10 -34.45 -11.07 1.29
N ASN A 11 -34.75 -9.86 0.80
CA ASN A 11 -35.11 -9.66 -0.59
C ASN A 11 -33.95 -10.01 -1.56
N LEU A 12 -32.71 -9.63 -1.21
CA LEU A 12 -31.53 -9.97 -2.00
C LEU A 12 -31.25 -11.47 -1.99
N GLU A 13 -31.35 -12.11 -0.82
CA GLU A 13 -31.19 -13.55 -0.66
C GLU A 13 -32.20 -14.32 -1.52
N SER A 14 -33.50 -14.03 -1.36
CA SER A 14 -34.55 -14.69 -2.15
C SER A 14 -34.34 -14.49 -3.64
N ALA A 15 -34.03 -13.26 -4.07
CA ALA A 15 -33.78 -12.97 -5.48
C ALA A 15 -32.55 -13.73 -6.03
N LEU A 16 -31.47 -13.84 -5.24
CA LEU A 16 -30.27 -14.58 -5.63
C LEU A 16 -30.57 -16.07 -5.82
N PHE A 17 -31.26 -16.71 -4.87
CA PHE A 17 -31.54 -18.15 -4.94
C PHE A 17 -32.65 -18.51 -5.94
N GLU A 18 -33.59 -17.61 -6.22
CA GLU A 18 -34.63 -17.81 -7.24
C GLU A 18 -34.12 -17.56 -8.66
N LYS A 19 -33.31 -16.52 -8.87
CA LYS A 19 -32.95 -16.01 -10.22
C LYS A 19 -31.48 -16.27 -10.58
N GLY A 20 -30.62 -16.58 -9.62
CA GLY A 20 -29.17 -16.63 -9.79
C GLY A 20 -28.51 -15.25 -9.90
N ALA A 21 -27.18 -15.21 -9.84
CA ALA A 21 -26.37 -14.00 -10.01
C ALA A 21 -26.28 -13.53 -11.48
N THR A 22 -27.44 -13.36 -12.13
CA THR A 22 -27.51 -12.95 -13.53
C THR A 22 -27.08 -11.50 -13.71
N LYS A 23 -26.66 -11.15 -14.94
CA LYS A 23 -26.29 -9.76 -15.28
C LYS A 23 -27.40 -8.75 -14.94
N LYS A 24 -28.67 -9.12 -15.14
CA LYS A 24 -29.83 -8.27 -14.83
C LYS A 24 -29.99 -8.08 -13.32
N PHE A 25 -29.87 -9.15 -12.54
CA PHE A 25 -29.91 -9.04 -11.07
C PHE A 25 -28.79 -8.14 -10.54
N LEU A 26 -27.56 -8.37 -11.01
CA LEU A 26 -26.40 -7.59 -10.56
C LEU A 26 -26.48 -6.12 -10.99
N SER A 27 -27.02 -5.81 -12.17
CA SER A 27 -27.18 -4.41 -12.60
C SER A 27 -28.15 -3.59 -11.74
N ASP A 28 -29.04 -4.26 -11.00
CA ASP A 28 -29.97 -3.60 -10.08
C ASP A 28 -29.32 -3.32 -8.71
N ILE A 29 -28.09 -3.81 -8.46
CA ILE A 29 -27.35 -3.63 -7.22
C ILE A 29 -26.28 -2.55 -7.42
N ASN A 30 -26.48 -1.39 -6.81
CA ASN A 30 -25.53 -0.28 -6.87
C ASN A 30 -24.69 -0.11 -5.60
N ASP A 31 -25.06 -0.80 -4.53
CA ASP A 31 -24.45 -0.64 -3.22
C ASP A 31 -23.39 -1.74 -2.98
N VAL A 32 -22.19 -1.32 -2.56
CA VAL A 32 -21.07 -2.24 -2.31
C VAL A 32 -21.37 -3.17 -1.14
N GLN A 33 -22.04 -2.71 -0.09
CA GLN A 33 -22.39 -3.53 1.07
C GLN A 33 -23.38 -4.63 0.70
N GLU A 34 -24.30 -4.38 -0.23
CA GLU A 34 -25.18 -5.42 -0.79
C GLU A 34 -24.40 -6.53 -1.49
N LEU A 35 -23.36 -6.19 -2.26
CA LEU A 35 -22.53 -7.17 -2.97
C LEU A 35 -21.67 -7.98 -1.98
N ILE A 36 -21.07 -7.32 -0.99
CA ILE A 36 -20.26 -7.99 0.04
C ILE A 36 -21.15 -8.93 0.87
N PHE A 37 -22.36 -8.50 1.25
CA PHE A 37 -23.34 -9.34 1.91
C PHE A 37 -23.62 -10.63 1.12
N LEU A 38 -23.87 -10.53 -0.19
CA LEU A 38 -24.18 -11.69 -1.03
C LEU A 38 -23.00 -12.67 -1.12
N ILE A 39 -21.75 -12.17 -1.20
CA ILE A 39 -20.56 -13.03 -1.19
C ILE A 39 -20.44 -13.76 0.15
N ASN A 40 -20.61 -13.05 1.27
CA ASN A 40 -20.52 -13.65 2.60
C ASN A 40 -21.63 -14.70 2.81
N LEU A 41 -22.85 -14.41 2.36
CA LEU A 41 -23.99 -15.35 2.37
C LEU A 41 -23.69 -16.64 1.59
N LEU A 42 -23.07 -16.54 0.42
CA LEU A 42 -22.69 -17.71 -0.38
C LEU A 42 -21.59 -18.52 0.28
N ASN A 43 -20.60 -17.87 0.90
CA ASN A 43 -19.53 -18.53 1.65
C ASN A 43 -20.08 -19.30 2.87
N GLU A 44 -21.08 -18.76 3.58
CA GLU A 44 -21.74 -19.45 4.71
C GLU A 44 -22.58 -20.66 4.28
N ARG A 45 -22.99 -20.72 3.01
CA ARG A 45 -23.89 -21.75 2.47
C ARG A 45 -23.22 -22.74 1.51
N SER A 46 -21.89 -22.68 1.35
CA SER A 46 -21.11 -23.53 0.44
C SER A 46 -21.45 -25.02 0.55
N ASP A 47 -21.83 -25.48 1.75
CA ASP A 47 -22.02 -26.90 2.06
C ASP A 47 -23.50 -27.36 2.04
N LYS A 48 -24.46 -26.46 1.78
CA LYS A 48 -25.90 -26.72 2.08
C LYS A 48 -26.86 -26.68 0.90
N ASN A 49 -26.45 -26.24 -0.29
CA ASN A 49 -27.36 -26.04 -1.42
C ASN A 49 -27.08 -26.98 -2.60
N VAL A 50 -27.79 -28.11 -2.63
CA VAL A 50 -27.80 -29.02 -3.78
C VAL A 50 -28.62 -28.40 -4.91
N GLY A 51 -27.98 -28.09 -6.05
CA GLY A 51 -28.66 -27.62 -7.27
C GLY A 51 -28.50 -26.12 -7.60
N PHE A 52 -27.90 -25.33 -6.71
CA PHE A 52 -27.52 -23.94 -6.99
C PHE A 52 -26.01 -23.86 -7.28
N ASN A 53 -25.60 -23.26 -8.39
CA ASN A 53 -24.18 -23.07 -8.68
C ASN A 53 -23.63 -21.89 -7.87
N ILE A 54 -23.16 -22.20 -6.66
CA ILE A 54 -22.54 -21.24 -5.73
C ILE A 54 -21.28 -20.62 -6.35
N GLN A 55 -20.43 -21.43 -7.00
CA GLN A 55 -19.15 -20.98 -7.53
C GLN A 55 -19.35 -19.89 -8.61
N ASP A 56 -20.14 -20.18 -9.64
CA ASP A 56 -20.40 -19.23 -10.73
C ASP A 56 -21.07 -17.96 -10.22
N SER A 57 -21.94 -18.09 -9.20
CA SER A 57 -22.62 -16.96 -8.59
C SER A 57 -21.64 -16.08 -7.81
N SER A 58 -20.79 -16.68 -6.97
CA SER A 58 -19.74 -15.98 -6.23
C SER A 58 -18.78 -15.25 -7.16
N GLU A 59 -18.33 -15.88 -8.25
CA GLU A 59 -17.47 -15.25 -9.24
C GLU A 59 -18.15 -14.08 -9.96
N SER A 60 -19.43 -14.22 -10.30
CA SER A 60 -20.20 -13.16 -10.96
C SER A 60 -20.41 -11.96 -10.05
N ILE A 61 -20.75 -12.19 -8.77
CA ILE A 61 -20.92 -11.14 -7.77
C ILE A 61 -19.57 -10.46 -7.49
N TYR A 62 -18.50 -11.24 -7.30
CA TYR A 62 -17.14 -10.70 -7.08
C TYR A 62 -16.70 -9.82 -8.25
N LYS A 63 -16.87 -10.28 -9.49
CA LYS A 63 -16.54 -9.47 -10.67
C LYS A 63 -17.34 -8.17 -10.73
N HIS A 64 -18.61 -8.18 -10.33
CA HIS A 64 -19.42 -6.97 -10.27
C HIS A 64 -18.95 -6.02 -9.16
N LEU A 65 -18.60 -6.55 -7.99
CA LEU A 65 -17.98 -5.79 -6.89
C LEU A 65 -16.69 -5.11 -7.34
N ILE A 66 -15.79 -5.85 -7.99
CA ILE A 66 -14.54 -5.31 -8.53
C ILE A 66 -14.80 -4.18 -9.53
N GLY A 67 -15.78 -4.34 -10.41
CA GLY A 67 -16.23 -3.29 -11.32
C GLY A 67 -16.64 -2.02 -10.56
N LYS A 68 -17.50 -2.15 -9.56
CA LYS A 68 -17.94 -1.02 -8.71
C LYS A 68 -16.78 -0.35 -7.98
N LEU A 69 -15.85 -1.14 -7.40
CA LEU A 69 -14.67 -0.60 -6.72
C LEU A 69 -13.76 0.18 -7.68
N SER A 70 -13.60 -0.30 -8.92
CA SER A 70 -12.77 0.36 -9.94
C SER A 70 -13.38 1.69 -10.46
N GLU A 71 -14.68 1.88 -10.28
CA GLU A 71 -15.44 3.06 -10.70
C GLU A 71 -15.62 4.11 -9.57
N LEU A 72 -15.11 3.84 -8.36
CA LEU A 72 -15.19 4.78 -7.25
C LEU A 72 -14.46 6.08 -7.60
N SER A 73 -15.20 7.19 -7.60
CA SER A 73 -14.62 8.54 -7.73
C SER A 73 -13.97 9.02 -6.44
N GLU A 74 -14.38 8.45 -5.32
CA GLU A 74 -13.96 8.79 -3.97
C GLU A 74 -13.98 7.53 -3.11
N CYS A 75 -12.94 7.35 -2.31
CA CYS A 75 -12.83 6.33 -1.28
C CYS A 75 -11.92 6.83 -0.16
N PHE A 76 -11.94 6.13 0.97
CA PHE A 76 -11.27 6.58 2.18
C PHE A 76 -10.36 5.48 2.71
N PHE A 77 -9.21 5.85 3.25
CA PHE A 77 -8.26 4.94 3.89
C PHE A 77 -7.96 5.43 5.31
N ILE A 78 -7.24 4.62 6.07
CA ILE A 78 -6.70 5.04 7.37
C ILE A 78 -5.24 5.44 7.19
N ALA A 79 -4.90 6.66 7.58
CA ALA A 79 -3.52 7.12 7.70
C ALA A 79 -3.01 6.90 9.12
N ASP A 80 -1.79 6.39 9.23
CA ASP A 80 -1.08 6.22 10.49
C ASP A 80 -0.28 7.48 10.83
N ALA A 81 -0.61 8.12 11.95
CA ALA A 81 0.06 9.35 12.38
C ALA A 81 1.54 9.15 12.72
N SER A 82 1.96 7.92 13.02
CA SER A 82 3.35 7.61 13.41
C SER A 82 4.28 7.45 12.21
N THR A 83 3.76 7.04 11.05
CA THR A 83 4.55 6.83 9.83
C THR A 83 4.30 7.89 8.77
N GLY A 84 3.16 8.59 8.83
CA GLY A 84 2.69 9.51 7.79
C GLY A 84 2.16 8.81 6.53
N GLY A 85 2.11 7.48 6.53
CA GLY A 85 1.59 6.65 5.44
C GLY A 85 0.25 6.01 5.78
N LEU A 86 -0.20 5.08 4.92
CA LEU A 86 -1.39 4.28 5.21
C LEU A 86 -1.14 3.32 6.38
N LEU A 87 -2.13 3.15 7.25
CA LEU A 87 -2.11 2.15 8.31
C LEU A 87 -2.20 0.75 7.70
N ILE A 88 -1.22 -0.09 8.00
CA ILE A 88 -1.17 -1.48 7.54
C ILE A 88 -1.35 -2.41 8.74
N LYS A 89 -2.34 -3.31 8.64
CA LYS A 89 -2.58 -4.35 9.64
C LYS A 89 -2.71 -5.70 8.94
N ASP A 90 -1.90 -6.67 9.37
CA ASP A 90 -1.90 -8.04 8.82
C ASP A 90 -1.76 -8.11 7.29
N ASN A 91 -0.96 -7.20 6.71
CA ASN A 91 -0.74 -6.99 5.27
C ASN A 91 -1.91 -6.37 4.49
N TYR A 92 -2.94 -5.88 5.18
CA TYR A 92 -4.05 -5.16 4.58
C TYR A 92 -3.92 -3.66 4.85
N ALA A 93 -4.28 -2.86 3.86
CA ALA A 93 -4.77 -1.50 4.09
C ALA A 93 -6.31 -1.54 4.08
N ASP A 94 -6.93 -0.75 4.95
CA ASP A 94 -8.39 -0.61 4.94
C ASP A 94 -8.82 0.37 3.85
N LEU A 95 -9.83 0.00 3.05
CA LEU A 95 -10.48 0.87 2.08
C LEU A 95 -11.97 0.97 2.43
N PHE A 96 -12.46 2.18 2.59
CA PHE A 96 -13.85 2.47 2.87
C PHE A 96 -14.51 3.17 1.69
N THR A 97 -15.71 2.70 1.36
CA THR A 97 -16.53 3.26 0.28
C THR A 97 -17.34 4.48 0.71
N CYS A 98 -17.38 4.76 2.01
CA CYS A 98 -17.95 6.00 2.54
C CYS A 98 -17.18 6.51 3.77
N ARG A 99 -17.21 7.83 3.98
CA ARG A 99 -16.47 8.51 5.04
C ARG A 99 -16.88 8.04 6.44
N GLN A 100 -18.17 7.82 6.68
CA GLN A 100 -18.66 7.38 7.99
C GLN A 100 -18.03 6.04 8.42
N PHE A 101 -17.85 5.09 7.50
CA PHE A 101 -17.21 3.82 7.84
C PHE A 101 -15.72 3.99 8.18
N ALA A 102 -15.03 4.90 7.49
CA ALA A 102 -13.65 5.24 7.83
C ALA A 102 -13.55 5.91 9.21
N GLU A 103 -14.46 6.82 9.54
CA GLU A 103 -14.53 7.47 10.86
C GLU A 103 -14.82 6.47 11.99
N ASP A 104 -15.73 5.52 11.76
CA ASP A 104 -16.02 4.43 12.68
C ASP A 104 -14.77 3.55 12.90
N ALA A 105 -14.00 3.28 11.85
CA ALA A 105 -12.74 2.54 11.94
C ALA A 105 -11.64 3.33 12.69
N VAL A 106 -11.52 4.65 12.45
CA VAL A 106 -10.61 5.52 13.23
C VAL A 106 -10.95 5.45 14.72
N LYS A 107 -12.23 5.52 15.07
CA LYS A 107 -12.67 5.39 16.47
C LYS A 107 -12.25 4.04 17.06
N ARG A 108 -12.50 2.94 16.34
CA ARG A 108 -12.08 1.59 16.76
C ARG A 108 -10.57 1.50 16.98
N TYR A 109 -9.76 2.06 16.07
CA TYR A 109 -8.31 2.09 16.23
C TYR A 109 -7.87 2.96 17.40
N SER A 110 -8.52 4.10 17.63
CA SER A 110 -8.29 4.94 18.79
C SER A 110 -8.57 4.21 20.11
N ASP A 111 -9.64 3.39 20.17
CA ASP A 111 -9.95 2.56 21.35
C ASP A 111 -8.86 1.50 21.62
N MET A 112 -8.07 1.13 20.59
CA MET A 112 -6.89 0.27 20.69
C MET A 112 -5.59 1.04 20.98
N GLY A 113 -5.65 2.37 21.14
CA GLY A 113 -4.48 3.23 21.37
C GLY A 113 -3.72 3.65 20.10
N VAL A 114 -4.26 3.36 18.91
CA VAL A 114 -3.63 3.70 17.63
C VAL A 114 -4.06 5.11 17.20
N LYS A 115 -3.08 6.02 17.05
CA LYS A 115 -3.32 7.37 16.52
C LYS A 115 -3.37 7.33 14.99
N CYS A 116 -4.56 7.59 14.44
CA CYS A 116 -4.79 7.56 13.01
C CYS A 116 -5.84 8.60 12.60
N SER A 117 -5.95 8.83 11.29
CA SER A 117 -6.94 9.73 10.70
C SER A 117 -7.48 9.16 9.40
N VAL A 118 -8.59 9.72 8.92
CA VAL A 118 -9.11 9.40 7.58
C VAL A 118 -8.22 10.07 6.54
N PHE A 119 -7.78 9.29 5.55
CA PHE A 119 -7.18 9.78 4.31
C PHE A 119 -8.21 9.72 3.18
N ASP A 120 -8.49 10.86 2.58
CA ASP A 120 -9.46 10.98 1.50
C ASP A 120 -8.75 10.82 0.15
N SER A 121 -9.18 9.86 -0.68
CA SER A 121 -8.52 9.60 -1.96
C SER A 121 -8.57 10.80 -2.91
N SER A 122 -9.51 11.73 -2.72
CA SER A 122 -9.60 12.96 -3.53
C SER A 122 -8.43 13.92 -3.30
N GLU A 123 -7.69 13.78 -2.19
CA GLU A 123 -6.46 14.52 -1.93
C GLU A 123 -5.30 14.06 -2.84
N TYR A 124 -5.38 12.84 -3.39
CA TYR A 124 -4.39 12.31 -4.30
C TYR A 124 -4.70 12.73 -5.76
N LYS A 125 -3.77 13.47 -6.37
CA LYS A 125 -3.85 13.87 -7.78
C LYS A 125 -3.43 12.70 -8.70
N GLY A 126 -4.30 11.70 -8.86
CA GLY A 126 -4.06 10.57 -9.75
C GLY A 126 -5.02 9.40 -9.48
N ASN A 127 -4.77 8.26 -10.12
CA ASN A 127 -5.51 7.05 -9.81
C ASN A 127 -5.01 6.47 -8.47
N ILE A 128 -5.90 6.39 -7.48
CA ILE A 128 -5.55 5.91 -6.15
C ILE A 128 -5.06 4.45 -6.15
N PHE A 129 -5.59 3.59 -7.02
CA PHE A 129 -5.15 2.20 -7.12
C PHE A 129 -3.79 2.04 -7.82
N GLU A 130 -3.35 3.03 -8.61
CA GLU A 130 -1.96 3.14 -9.06
C GLU A 130 -1.05 3.56 -7.91
N TYR A 131 -1.46 4.50 -7.07
CA TYR A 131 -0.70 4.88 -5.89
C TYR A 131 -0.47 3.69 -4.95
N LEU A 132 -1.52 2.92 -4.66
CA LEU A 132 -1.43 1.70 -3.86
C LEU A 132 -0.47 0.65 -4.45
N TYR A 133 -0.34 0.59 -5.78
CA TYR A 133 0.65 -0.26 -6.43
C TYR A 133 2.08 0.18 -6.07
N TYR A 134 2.38 1.48 -6.17
CA TYR A 134 3.69 2.02 -5.80
C TYR A 134 3.98 1.81 -4.30
N LEU A 135 2.96 1.92 -3.43
CA LEU A 135 3.09 1.57 -2.01
C LEU A 135 3.31 0.07 -1.73
N GLY A 136 3.15 -0.79 -2.75
CA GLY A 136 3.22 -2.25 -2.61
C GLY A 136 2.06 -2.88 -1.85
N ILE A 137 0.94 -2.17 -1.68
CA ILE A 137 -0.26 -2.71 -1.06
C ILE A 137 -0.90 -3.74 -2.00
N GLN A 138 -0.88 -5.01 -1.59
CA GLN A 138 -1.45 -6.10 -2.39
C GLN A 138 -2.90 -6.41 -2.04
N TYR A 139 -3.27 -6.23 -0.77
CA TYR A 139 -4.56 -6.62 -0.25
C TYR A 139 -5.25 -5.45 0.45
N LEU A 140 -6.55 -5.33 0.20
CA LEU A 140 -7.42 -4.33 0.76
C LEU A 140 -8.52 -5.01 1.56
N MET A 141 -8.79 -4.50 2.76
CA MET A 141 -9.98 -4.89 3.51
C MET A 141 -11.06 -3.84 3.25
N ILE A 142 -12.14 -4.25 2.58
CA ILE A 142 -13.20 -3.32 2.17
C ILE A 142 -14.19 -3.16 3.33
N ASP A 143 -14.47 -1.91 3.69
CA ASP A 143 -15.47 -1.50 4.68
C ASP A 143 -15.37 -2.28 6.02
N CYS A 144 -14.17 -2.45 6.57
CA CYS A 144 -13.97 -3.22 7.81
C CYS A 144 -14.39 -2.44 9.07
N THR A 145 -15.66 -2.55 9.43
CA THR A 145 -16.21 -2.00 10.68
C THR A 145 -17.05 -3.05 11.40
N GLU A 146 -17.40 -2.78 12.66
CA GLU A 146 -18.24 -3.69 13.48
C GLU A 146 -19.65 -3.90 12.89
N ASN A 147 -20.13 -2.95 12.08
CA ASN A 147 -21.52 -2.90 11.63
C ASN A 147 -21.70 -3.07 10.11
N THR A 148 -20.65 -3.49 9.42
CA THR A 148 -20.63 -3.63 7.96
C THR A 148 -20.26 -5.06 7.58
N TYR A 149 -20.61 -5.44 6.36
CA TYR A 149 -20.01 -6.60 5.74
C TYR A 149 -18.66 -6.20 5.18
N SER A 150 -17.63 -7.01 5.45
CA SER A 150 -16.27 -6.79 4.95
C SER A 150 -15.80 -7.96 4.08
N ILE A 151 -14.88 -7.67 3.18
CA ILE A 151 -14.21 -8.67 2.33
C ILE A 151 -12.77 -8.25 2.04
N ALA A 152 -11.88 -9.24 1.98
CA ALA A 152 -10.53 -9.08 1.48
C ALA A 152 -10.52 -9.10 -0.04
N VAL A 153 -9.95 -8.07 -0.67
CA VAL A 153 -9.81 -7.94 -2.12
C VAL A 153 -8.35 -7.76 -2.50
N LYS A 154 -7.91 -8.38 -3.60
CA LYS A 154 -6.59 -8.08 -4.16
C LYS A 154 -6.65 -6.76 -4.91
N ARG A 155 -5.71 -5.86 -4.64
CA ARG A 155 -5.56 -4.57 -5.36
C ARG A 155 -5.49 -4.79 -6.88
N ASN A 156 -4.82 -5.87 -7.30
CA ASN A 156 -4.66 -6.23 -8.72
C ASN A 156 -5.93 -6.68 -9.42
N ASP A 157 -6.96 -7.09 -8.68
CA ASP A 157 -8.25 -7.40 -9.28
C ASP A 157 -8.97 -6.11 -9.68
N ILE A 158 -8.83 -5.04 -8.87
CA ILE A 158 -9.42 -3.71 -9.13
C ILE A 158 -8.70 -3.02 -10.30
N LEU A 159 -7.36 -2.99 -10.26
CA LEU A 159 -6.54 -2.42 -11.33
C LEU A 159 -5.36 -3.34 -11.65
N SER A 160 -5.39 -3.99 -12.82
CA SER A 160 -4.28 -4.86 -13.23
C SER A 160 -2.94 -4.12 -13.26
N ASN A 161 -1.86 -4.79 -12.82
CA ASN A 161 -0.48 -4.31 -12.88
C ASN A 161 -0.09 -3.91 -14.31
N SER A 162 -0.63 -4.61 -15.33
CA SER A 162 -0.40 -4.28 -16.74
C SER A 162 -1.04 -2.96 -17.19
N LYS A 163 -1.94 -2.39 -16.39
CA LYS A 163 -2.58 -1.09 -16.64
C LYS A 163 -1.93 0.05 -15.85
N ILE A 164 -0.98 -0.24 -14.96
CA ILE A 164 -0.27 0.78 -14.20
C ILE A 164 0.55 1.62 -15.16
N ARG A 165 0.36 2.93 -15.13
CA ARG A 165 1.19 3.86 -15.89
C ARG A 165 2.61 3.85 -15.32
N LYS A 166 3.54 3.38 -16.12
CA LYS A 166 4.98 3.47 -15.87
C LYS A 166 5.57 4.65 -16.65
N SER A 167 6.60 5.27 -16.09
CA SER A 167 7.36 6.28 -16.84
C SER A 167 8.11 5.59 -17.99
N ALA A 168 8.03 6.15 -19.19
CA ALA A 168 8.83 5.68 -20.32
C ALA A 168 10.34 5.93 -20.12
N GLU A 169 10.68 6.88 -19.24
CA GLU A 169 12.05 7.31 -18.96
C GLU A 169 12.68 6.52 -17.81
N CYS A 170 11.87 5.98 -16.89
CA CYS A 170 12.33 5.26 -15.71
C CYS A 170 11.41 4.08 -15.38
N ASP A 171 11.92 2.86 -15.51
CA ASP A 171 11.22 1.62 -15.13
C ASP A 171 11.57 1.17 -13.69
N ILE A 172 12.15 2.07 -12.88
CA ILE A 172 12.48 1.76 -11.49
C ILE A 172 11.24 2.00 -10.64
N ASP A 173 10.75 0.90 -10.07
CA ASP A 173 9.79 0.87 -8.99
C ASP A 173 10.25 -0.15 -7.94
N ASN A 174 10.07 0.16 -6.64
CA ASN A 174 10.37 -0.77 -5.56
C ASN A 174 9.18 -0.92 -4.60
N PRO A 175 8.02 -1.40 -5.08
CA PRO A 175 6.82 -1.52 -4.25
C PRO A 175 7.03 -2.45 -3.04
N SER A 176 7.78 -3.54 -3.19
CA SER A 176 8.12 -4.45 -2.09
C SER A 176 8.93 -3.76 -0.98
N LEU A 177 9.86 -2.87 -1.35
CA LEU A 177 10.63 -2.10 -0.38
C LEU A 177 9.71 -1.14 0.38
N ARG A 178 8.93 -0.33 -0.33
CA ARG A 178 8.00 0.64 0.30
C ARG A 178 7.00 -0.04 1.23
N PHE A 179 6.44 -1.16 0.80
CA PHE A 179 5.56 -1.96 1.64
C PHE A 179 6.29 -2.49 2.88
N SER A 180 7.49 -3.06 2.71
CA SER A 180 8.25 -3.62 3.84
C SER A 180 8.62 -2.58 4.90
N ILE A 181 8.97 -1.36 4.48
CA ILE A 181 9.24 -0.22 5.37
C ILE A 181 7.97 0.13 6.14
N SER A 182 6.87 0.37 5.42
CA SER A 182 5.59 0.77 6.02
C SER A 182 5.06 -0.28 7.00
N ASN A 183 5.08 -1.55 6.59
CA ASN A 183 4.56 -2.66 7.36
C ASN A 183 5.41 -2.92 8.61
N PHE A 184 6.73 -2.82 8.52
CA PHE A 184 7.62 -2.92 9.67
C PHE A 184 7.36 -1.80 10.68
N TYR A 185 7.34 -0.52 10.25
CA TYR A 185 7.14 0.59 11.17
C TYR A 185 5.73 0.66 11.76
N CYS A 186 4.68 0.40 10.98
CA CYS A 186 3.32 0.27 11.51
C CYS A 186 3.27 -0.83 12.58
N SER A 187 3.88 -1.99 12.29
CA SER A 187 3.93 -3.12 13.23
C SER A 187 4.74 -2.84 14.49
N LEU A 188 5.83 -2.08 14.36
CA LEU A 188 6.68 -1.68 15.49
C LEU A 188 5.95 -0.69 16.40
N ASN A 189 5.33 0.33 15.81
CA ASN A 189 4.68 1.42 16.55
C ASN A 189 3.38 0.97 17.23
N HIS A 190 2.66 0.00 16.63
CA HIS A 190 1.38 -0.50 17.13
C HIS A 190 1.48 -1.96 17.63
N LYS A 191 2.68 -2.38 18.05
CA LYS A 191 2.98 -3.77 18.43
C LYS A 191 1.99 -4.33 19.46
N GLU A 192 1.73 -3.57 20.52
CA GLU A 192 0.82 -3.97 21.60
C GLU A 192 -0.64 -4.00 21.10
N SER A 193 -1.09 -2.93 20.44
CA SER A 193 -2.43 -2.78 19.90
C SER A 193 -2.80 -3.89 18.91
N PHE A 194 -1.83 -4.36 18.11
CA PHE A 194 -2.04 -5.39 17.10
C PHE A 194 -1.59 -6.80 17.54
N GLY A 195 -1.16 -6.98 18.79
CA GLY A 195 -0.75 -8.28 19.32
C GLY A 195 0.43 -8.89 18.54
N ILE A 196 1.40 -8.07 18.13
CA ILE A 196 2.52 -8.49 17.30
C ILE A 196 3.64 -9.03 18.19
N ASP A 197 3.98 -10.30 18.02
CA ASP A 197 5.10 -10.92 18.73
C ASP A 197 6.47 -10.55 18.11
N ASP A 198 7.53 -10.78 18.87
CA ASP A 198 8.91 -10.48 18.45
C ASP A 198 9.33 -11.27 17.20
N LYS A 199 8.78 -12.48 17.01
CA LYS A 199 9.12 -13.32 15.86
C LYS A 199 8.56 -12.72 14.57
N LYS A 200 7.30 -12.27 14.58
CA LYS A 200 6.64 -11.58 13.48
C LYS A 200 7.36 -10.27 13.19
N LEU A 201 7.70 -9.49 14.22
CA LEU A 201 8.43 -8.23 14.06
C LEU A 201 9.82 -8.43 13.45
N ASN A 202 10.58 -9.44 13.91
CA ASN A 202 11.89 -9.79 13.34
C ASN A 202 11.77 -10.25 11.88
N ASN A 203 10.72 -11.00 11.53
CA ASN A 203 10.48 -11.39 10.14
C ASN A 203 10.22 -10.17 9.24
N LEU A 204 9.41 -9.21 9.71
CA LEU A 204 9.15 -7.96 8.99
C LEU A 204 10.43 -7.13 8.83
N GLN A 205 11.26 -7.05 9.88
CA GLN A 205 12.56 -6.39 9.81
C GLN A 205 13.48 -7.06 8.78
N ASN A 206 13.54 -8.39 8.75
CA ASN A 206 14.35 -9.14 7.79
C ASN A 206 13.89 -8.92 6.35
N LEU A 207 12.57 -8.85 6.10
CA LEU A 207 12.03 -8.49 4.79
C LEU A 207 12.43 -7.07 4.39
N MET A 208 12.33 -6.11 5.31
CA MET A 208 12.78 -4.73 5.06
C MET A 208 14.27 -4.67 4.71
N ILE A 209 15.13 -5.36 5.48
CA ILE A 209 16.57 -5.47 5.20
C ILE A 209 16.81 -6.08 3.83
N TYR A 210 16.13 -7.19 3.51
CA TYR A 210 16.26 -7.89 2.24
C TYR A 210 15.89 -6.98 1.06
N TYR A 211 14.72 -6.34 1.09
CA TYR A 211 14.32 -5.46 0.00
C TYR A 211 15.16 -4.19 -0.08
N THR A 212 15.64 -3.65 1.05
CA THR A 212 16.54 -2.49 1.05
C THR A 212 17.85 -2.83 0.33
N ALA A 213 18.40 -4.01 0.59
CA ALA A 213 19.66 -4.45 -0.01
C ALA A 213 19.58 -4.75 -1.51
N ASN A 214 18.43 -5.27 -1.97
CA ASN A 214 18.25 -5.73 -3.35
C ASN A 214 17.53 -4.72 -4.26
N ALA A 215 17.19 -3.54 -3.73
CA ALA A 215 16.56 -2.47 -4.51
C ALA A 215 17.56 -1.72 -5.39
N GLN A 216 17.02 -1.14 -6.46
CA GLN A 216 17.70 -0.09 -7.23
C GLN A 216 17.09 1.26 -6.88
N TYR A 217 17.92 2.28 -6.76
CA TYR A 217 17.52 3.59 -6.28
C TYR A 217 17.75 4.65 -7.34
N ILE A 218 16.78 5.56 -7.47
CA ILE A 218 16.92 6.79 -8.23
C ILE A 218 17.66 7.80 -7.35
N VAL A 219 18.82 8.26 -7.80
CA VAL A 219 19.63 9.28 -7.12
C VAL A 219 19.56 10.57 -7.94
N PRO A 220 18.95 11.65 -7.41
CA PRO A 220 18.89 12.93 -8.10
C PRO A 220 20.28 13.47 -8.32
N SER A 221 20.54 13.93 -9.54
CA SER A 221 21.84 14.42 -9.94
C SER A 221 21.75 15.55 -10.95
N LYS A 222 22.74 16.44 -10.93
CA LYS A 222 22.91 17.47 -11.96
C LYS A 222 24.39 17.68 -12.25
N ARG A 223 24.72 18.18 -13.43
CA ARG A 223 26.10 18.57 -13.74
C ARG A 223 26.45 19.84 -12.98
N ASP A 224 27.68 19.89 -12.49
CA ASP A 224 28.25 21.10 -11.90
C ASP A 224 28.34 22.20 -12.98
N SER A 225 27.95 23.42 -12.63
CA SER A 225 27.92 24.56 -13.56
C SER A 225 29.32 25.06 -13.91
N GLU A 226 30.31 24.85 -13.04
CA GLU A 226 31.71 25.27 -13.23
C GLU A 226 32.55 24.15 -13.87
N ASP A 227 32.18 22.89 -13.63
CA ASP A 227 32.86 21.72 -14.19
C ASP A 227 31.84 20.67 -14.66
N SER A 228 31.48 20.72 -15.95
CA SER A 228 30.47 19.82 -16.53
C SER A 228 30.84 18.32 -16.48
N SER A 229 32.09 17.99 -16.10
CA SER A 229 32.52 16.62 -15.84
C SER A 229 32.16 16.11 -14.44
N LYS A 230 31.84 17.00 -13.50
CA LYS A 230 31.42 16.66 -12.15
C LYS A 230 29.91 16.52 -12.06
N LEU A 231 29.48 15.48 -11.34
CA LEU A 231 28.10 15.22 -11.01
C LEU A 231 27.83 15.59 -9.55
N ILE A 232 26.89 16.51 -9.34
CA ILE A 232 26.39 16.89 -8.02
C ILE A 232 25.17 16.04 -7.74
N MET A 233 25.19 15.29 -6.64
CA MET A 233 24.03 14.53 -6.17
C MET A 233 23.29 15.29 -5.07
N ALA A 234 21.96 15.15 -5.03
CA ALA A 234 21.16 15.86 -4.04
C ALA A 234 21.34 15.29 -2.63
N LYS A 235 21.25 16.18 -1.64
CA LYS A 235 21.36 15.83 -0.23
C LYS A 235 20.19 16.40 0.56
N THR A 236 19.76 15.69 1.58
CA THR A 236 18.81 16.17 2.59
C THR A 236 19.57 16.41 3.89
N VAL A 237 19.36 17.56 4.50
CA VAL A 237 19.92 17.89 5.82
C VAL A 237 18.87 17.57 6.88
N LEU A 238 19.21 16.70 7.83
CA LEU A 238 18.38 16.39 8.99
C LEU A 238 19.09 16.85 10.27
N GLU A 239 18.35 17.51 11.17
CA GLU A 239 18.91 18.16 12.37
C GLU A 239 19.83 17.24 13.20
N ASN A 240 19.48 15.97 13.34
CA ASN A 240 20.20 14.99 14.17
C ASN A 240 21.13 14.04 13.39
N GLN A 241 21.14 14.11 12.05
CA GLN A 241 21.89 13.16 11.21
C GLN A 241 22.82 13.87 10.21
N GLY A 242 22.75 15.20 10.10
CA GLY A 242 23.55 15.99 9.15
C GLY A 242 23.11 15.77 7.71
N GLU A 243 24.06 15.87 6.78
CA GLU A 243 23.81 15.66 5.36
C GLU A 243 23.69 14.16 5.04
N LEU A 244 22.57 13.77 4.44
CA LEU A 244 22.32 12.43 3.91
C LEU A 244 22.11 12.50 2.41
N LEU A 245 22.64 11.52 1.67
CA LEU A 245 22.38 11.40 0.24
C LEU A 245 20.89 11.08 0.03
N THR A 246 20.22 11.87 -0.81
CA THR A 246 18.80 11.64 -1.12
C THR A 246 18.66 10.57 -2.17
N VAL A 247 17.80 9.57 -1.92
CA VAL A 247 17.50 8.52 -2.89
C VAL A 247 16.00 8.22 -2.91
N PHE A 248 15.52 7.71 -4.04
CA PHE A 248 14.11 7.39 -4.25
C PHE A 248 13.89 5.96 -4.72
N THR A 249 12.77 5.39 -4.31
CA THR A 249 12.35 4.04 -4.70
C THR A 249 11.67 3.98 -6.05
N ASP A 250 11.16 5.10 -6.55
CA ASP A 250 10.37 5.16 -7.77
C ASP A 250 10.27 6.60 -8.30
N LYS A 251 9.90 6.71 -9.58
CA LYS A 251 9.78 7.99 -10.28
C LYS A 251 8.71 8.91 -9.67
N PRO A 252 7.51 8.43 -9.27
CA PRO A 252 6.53 9.26 -8.57
C PRO A 252 7.07 9.96 -7.31
N GLU A 253 7.86 9.28 -6.47
CA GLU A 253 8.46 9.92 -5.28
C GLU A 253 9.53 10.97 -5.65
N PHE A 254 10.34 10.69 -6.66
CA PHE A 254 11.31 11.64 -7.20
C PHE A 254 10.62 12.92 -7.71
N ASP A 255 9.55 12.77 -8.50
CA ASP A 255 8.80 13.87 -9.14
C ASP A 255 8.04 14.75 -8.14
N LYS A 256 7.78 14.25 -6.92
CA LYS A 256 7.20 15.08 -5.84
C LYS A 256 8.19 16.11 -5.31
N SER A 257 9.48 15.83 -5.38
CA SER A 257 10.52 16.59 -4.65
C SER A 257 11.48 17.34 -5.58
N TYR A 258 11.59 16.93 -6.83
CA TYR A 258 12.53 17.48 -7.80
C TYR A 258 11.82 17.90 -9.09
N SER A 259 12.29 18.99 -9.69
CA SER A 259 11.79 19.55 -10.96
C SER A 259 12.62 19.08 -12.15
N ASP A 260 12.21 19.48 -13.36
CA ASP A 260 12.85 19.12 -14.64
C ASP A 260 14.35 19.50 -14.77
N GLU A 261 14.89 20.33 -13.87
CA GLU A 261 16.31 20.70 -13.86
C GLU A 261 17.22 19.59 -13.30
N TRP A 262 16.63 18.63 -12.58
CA TRP A 262 17.34 17.49 -12.01
C TRP A 262 17.22 16.29 -12.92
N GLU A 263 18.37 15.74 -13.31
CA GLU A 263 18.46 14.41 -13.87
C GLU A 263 18.51 13.38 -12.74
N TYR A 264 18.60 12.10 -13.10
CA TYR A 264 18.84 11.04 -12.13
C TYR A 264 19.77 9.99 -12.69
N ILE A 265 20.44 9.30 -11.78
CA ILE A 265 21.13 8.05 -12.04
C ILE A 265 20.47 6.94 -11.24
N VAL A 266 20.56 5.71 -11.73
CA VAL A 266 20.04 4.53 -11.03
C VAL A 266 21.21 3.73 -10.47
N LEU A 267 21.21 3.51 -9.16
CA LEU A 267 22.28 2.83 -8.44
C LEU A 267 21.72 1.72 -7.54
N ASP A 268 22.44 0.62 -7.37
CA ASP A 268 22.18 -0.32 -6.29
C ASP A 268 22.66 0.22 -4.92
N LEU A 269 22.34 -0.48 -3.83
CA LEU A 269 22.69 -0.02 -2.48
C LEU A 269 24.22 0.08 -2.25
N GLU A 270 25.04 -0.76 -2.88
CA GLU A 270 26.50 -0.71 -2.73
C GLU A 270 27.06 0.57 -3.36
N HIS A 271 26.62 0.92 -4.57
CA HIS A 271 27.03 2.13 -5.26
C HIS A 271 26.43 3.40 -4.63
N VAL A 272 25.23 3.32 -4.07
CA VAL A 272 24.64 4.39 -3.25
C VAL A 272 25.52 4.67 -2.02
N LEU A 273 25.99 3.64 -1.32
CA LEU A 273 26.90 3.80 -0.17
C LEU A 273 28.22 4.44 -0.58
N GLN A 274 28.82 3.99 -1.68
CA GLN A 274 30.06 4.57 -2.22
C GLN A 274 29.87 6.06 -2.56
N SER A 275 28.75 6.40 -3.18
CA SER A 275 28.40 7.78 -3.53
C SER A 275 28.21 8.66 -2.29
N ALA A 276 27.55 8.13 -1.25
CA ALA A 276 27.40 8.82 0.03
C ALA A 276 28.78 9.08 0.69
N VAL A 277 29.72 8.13 0.61
CA VAL A 277 31.09 8.31 1.11
C VAL A 277 31.84 9.38 0.31
N ALA A 278 31.82 9.31 -1.02
CA ALA A 278 32.49 10.27 -1.89
C ALA A 278 31.93 11.70 -1.73
N GLY A 279 30.61 11.81 -1.48
CA GLY A 279 29.92 13.07 -1.22
C GLY A 279 30.04 13.60 0.22
N ASN A 280 30.82 12.94 1.09
CA ASN A 280 30.93 13.24 2.53
C ASN A 280 29.58 13.25 3.28
N CYS A 281 28.61 12.44 2.84
CA CYS A 281 27.34 12.26 3.53
C CYS A 281 27.47 11.29 4.72
N ASN A 282 26.68 11.51 5.76
CA ASN A 282 26.63 10.63 6.94
C ASN A 282 25.88 9.31 6.69
N GLY A 283 25.16 9.22 5.59
CA GLY A 283 24.32 8.09 5.21
C GLY A 283 23.42 8.46 4.05
N ILE A 284 22.25 7.81 3.98
CA ILE A 284 21.22 8.05 2.97
C ILE A 284 19.86 8.30 3.61
N VAL A 285 19.00 8.98 2.86
CA VAL A 285 17.57 9.05 3.16
C VAL A 285 16.77 8.61 1.93
N ILE A 286 15.95 7.59 2.12
CA ILE A 286 15.03 7.05 1.11
C ILE A 286 13.70 7.79 1.24
N ASN A 287 13.13 8.25 0.12
CA ASN A 287 11.84 8.93 0.01
C ASN A 287 11.62 10.00 1.12
N PRO A 288 12.39 11.11 1.14
CA PRO A 288 12.33 12.08 2.24
C PRO A 288 10.94 12.65 2.54
N SER A 289 10.10 12.74 1.51
CA SER A 289 8.74 13.31 1.56
C SER A 289 7.63 12.23 1.65
N GLY A 290 7.99 10.95 1.69
CA GLY A 290 7.07 9.80 1.70
C GLY A 290 7.34 8.88 2.89
N GLU A 291 7.42 7.56 2.65
CA GLU A 291 7.80 6.56 3.67
C GLU A 291 9.30 6.67 3.99
N ARG A 292 9.66 7.73 4.72
CA ARG A 292 11.04 8.13 4.95
C ARG A 292 11.81 7.08 5.76
N LEU A 293 12.87 6.53 5.17
CA LEU A 293 13.85 5.70 5.86
C LEU A 293 15.23 6.36 5.82
N SER A 294 15.77 6.72 6.99
CA SER A 294 17.11 7.31 7.10
C SER A 294 18.08 6.29 7.67
N LEU A 295 19.18 6.03 6.96
CA LEU A 295 20.16 5.00 7.31
C LEU A 295 21.56 5.63 7.34
N ASP A 296 22.27 5.46 8.45
CA ASP A 296 23.69 5.82 8.51
C ASP A 296 24.56 4.83 7.71
N ARG A 297 25.80 5.22 7.40
CA ARG A 297 26.74 4.39 6.64
C ARG A 297 27.00 3.02 7.27
N ALA A 298 27.05 2.93 8.60
CA ALA A 298 27.31 1.68 9.29
C ALA A 298 26.13 0.70 9.16
N THR A 299 24.91 1.22 9.24
CA THR A 299 23.66 0.48 9.06
C THR A 299 23.54 -0.04 7.64
N ILE A 300 23.86 0.78 6.64
CA ILE A 300 23.86 0.34 5.22
C ILE A 300 24.88 -0.78 5.00
N ALA A 301 26.11 -0.63 5.51
CA ALA A 301 27.13 -1.67 5.41
C ALA A 301 26.70 -2.99 6.08
N HIS A 302 26.00 -2.89 7.22
CA HIS A 302 25.42 -4.06 7.89
C HIS A 302 24.32 -4.71 7.04
N ILE A 303 23.40 -3.93 6.47
CA ILE A 303 22.33 -4.41 5.58
C ILE A 303 22.92 -5.19 4.39
N ILE A 304 23.90 -4.61 3.70
CA ILE A 304 24.59 -5.26 2.56
C ILE A 304 25.20 -6.59 2.98
N LYS A 305 25.90 -6.62 4.13
CA LYS A 305 26.52 -7.85 4.65
C LYS A 305 25.49 -8.91 5.01
N THR A 306 24.43 -8.52 5.71
CA THR A 306 23.37 -9.42 6.19
C THR A 306 22.57 -10.00 5.03
N ALA A 307 22.26 -9.19 4.02
CA ALA A 307 21.53 -9.64 2.83
C ALA A 307 22.29 -10.73 2.05
N LYS A 308 23.62 -10.67 1.99
CA LYS A 308 24.46 -11.71 1.34
C LYS A 308 24.33 -13.09 2.01
N THR A 309 23.90 -13.14 3.27
CA THR A 309 23.69 -14.40 4.00
C THR A 309 22.21 -14.79 4.09
N MET A 310 21.29 -13.94 3.65
CA MET A 310 19.86 -14.24 3.63
C MET A 310 19.49 -15.01 2.36
N THR A 311 18.97 -16.23 2.51
CA THR A 311 18.29 -16.96 1.44
C THR A 311 16.80 -16.87 1.69
N PHE A 312 16.12 -15.94 1.01
CA PHE A 312 14.66 -15.93 0.95
C PHE A 312 14.22 -16.78 -0.25
N LYS A 313 13.39 -17.80 0.01
CA LYS A 313 12.55 -18.37 -1.05
C LYS A 313 11.38 -17.41 -1.22
N ALA A 314 11.34 -16.71 -2.35
CA ALA A 314 10.17 -15.95 -2.79
C ALA A 314 8.97 -16.88 -2.97
#